data_AF-A0ABC8L0K8-F1
#
_entry.id   AF-A0ABC8L0K8-F1
#
_cell.length_a   1.000
_cell.length_b   1.000
_cell.length_c   1.000
_cell.angle_alpha   90.00
_cell.angle_beta   90.00
_cell.angle_gamma   90.00
#
_symmetry.space_group_name_H-M   'P 1'
#
loop_
_entity.id
_entity.type
_entity.pdbx_description
1 polymer ?
#
loop_
_entity_poly.entity_id
_entity_poly.type
_entity_poly.pdbx_seq_one_letter_code
_entity_poly.pdbx_strand_id
1 'polypeptide(L)'
;MSGNDEAAETSKIEVWWDMKDCPIPEAYDACRVRPSIERAFRKRGYTGPVSITAYGDQKQTPCHVLGGLSSTGVAIAHTSSDSTRSVMYRDMVEWRAQNPPPANTMIISDQVEGDLCWDLARLQQRTRYHLFLAYSSKRCTGLFLHYEGNWRWEQLLEKEEEGGTPPPRPLVAGGLSSDAMFYCKSCNFNCQNLDKFRNHLSSYNHGLEEAISPLDTRLNCVTKTWARNYPATPEHATAEILVLWDMLDCPIPEGYDARRVRPSLEKAFKKLGYSGPVSITAFADQKETPDHLLLALSSTGVDFAHILPSVHYSRMITEFEEWAEDNPAPATIMIISDELASKNSHSSLVCTQLQRSLSKCQSCLLLQSGSGKAYLQFQRQKDKFFRSAVEVKQLLNLPVGYPPKTKRMREDSTPEGFSP
;
A
#
# COMPACT_ATOMS: atom_id res chain seq x y z
N MET A 1 -4.57 25.90 -9.56
CA MET A 1 -4.61 24.96 -8.42
C MET A 1 -5.77 25.32 -7.49
N SER A 2 -7.04 25.19 -7.90
CA SER A 2 -8.17 25.56 -7.00
C SER A 2 -9.43 24.70 -7.17
N GLY A 3 -9.71 24.17 -8.36
CA GLY A 3 -10.97 23.45 -8.58
C GLY A 3 -11.07 22.04 -7.96
N ASN A 4 -9.96 21.31 -7.78
CA ASN A 4 -9.99 19.94 -7.24
C ASN A 4 -10.05 19.90 -5.71
N ASP A 5 -9.39 20.84 -5.03
CA ASP A 5 -9.36 20.89 -3.56
C ASP A 5 -10.71 21.37 -3.02
N GLU A 6 -11.32 22.37 -3.66
CA GLU A 6 -12.66 22.87 -3.33
C GLU A 6 -13.75 21.81 -3.56
N ALA A 7 -13.61 21.00 -4.61
CA ALA A 7 -14.50 19.86 -4.85
C ALA A 7 -14.32 18.76 -3.78
N ALA A 8 -13.09 18.49 -3.34
CA ALA A 8 -12.83 17.52 -2.29
C ALA A 8 -13.32 17.98 -0.91
N GLU A 9 -13.21 19.26 -0.57
CA GLU A 9 -13.69 19.85 0.70
C GLU A 9 -15.20 19.66 0.90
N THR A 10 -15.97 19.68 -0.19
CA THR A 10 -17.43 19.49 -0.18
C THR A 10 -17.87 18.04 -0.46
N SER A 11 -16.94 17.15 -0.80
CA SER A 11 -17.21 15.75 -1.15
C SER A 11 -17.49 14.86 0.04
N LYS A 12 -18.20 13.75 -0.20
CA LYS A 12 -18.55 12.74 0.81
C LYS A 12 -17.30 12.24 1.55
N ILE A 13 -17.46 12.07 2.87
CA ILE A 13 -16.44 11.53 3.77
C ILE A 13 -16.95 10.21 4.35
N GLU A 14 -16.23 9.12 4.13
CA GLU A 14 -16.53 7.82 4.72
C GLU A 14 -15.53 7.49 5.82
N VAL A 15 -16.04 7.14 7.00
CA VAL A 15 -15.23 6.89 8.20
C VAL A 15 -15.35 5.43 8.60
N TRP A 16 -14.21 4.75 8.60
CA TRP A 16 -14.05 3.34 8.95
C TRP A 16 -13.43 3.24 10.33
N TRP A 17 -14.20 2.82 11.33
CA TRP A 17 -13.77 2.86 12.73
C TRP A 17 -13.67 1.48 13.35
N ASP A 18 -12.46 1.09 13.74
CA ASP A 18 -12.22 -0.07 14.59
C ASP A 18 -12.40 0.30 16.07
N MET A 19 -13.51 -0.14 16.67
CA MET A 19 -13.84 0.14 18.07
C MET A 19 -12.94 -0.60 19.07
N LYS A 20 -12.22 -1.64 18.64
CA LYS A 20 -11.28 -2.37 19.49
C LYS A 20 -9.98 -1.60 19.65
N ASP A 21 -9.46 -1.08 18.53
CA ASP A 21 -8.22 -0.29 18.54
C ASP A 21 -8.43 1.10 19.15
N CYS A 22 -9.55 1.75 18.80
CA CYS A 22 -9.92 3.08 19.28
C CYS A 22 -11.25 3.02 20.05
N PRO A 23 -11.26 2.47 21.28
CA PRO A 23 -12.48 2.34 22.06
C PRO A 23 -12.97 3.70 22.55
N ILE A 24 -14.27 3.82 22.81
CA ILE A 24 -14.82 4.99 23.49
C ILE A 24 -14.24 5.04 24.91
N PRO A 25 -13.63 6.17 25.34
CA PRO A 25 -13.10 6.31 26.69
C PRO A 25 -14.18 6.13 27.76
N GLU A 26 -13.78 5.66 28.94
CA GLU A 26 -14.70 5.47 30.05
C GLU A 26 -15.39 6.81 30.41
N ALA A 27 -16.69 6.75 30.72
CA ALA A 27 -17.56 7.90 30.98
C ALA A 27 -17.71 8.91 29.83
N TYR A 28 -17.19 8.62 28.62
CA TYR A 28 -17.44 9.44 27.44
C TYR A 28 -18.83 9.16 26.85
N ASP A 29 -19.57 10.24 26.58
CA ASP A 29 -20.88 10.14 25.92
C ASP A 29 -20.71 9.78 24.44
N ALA A 30 -21.12 8.55 24.08
CA ALA A 30 -21.04 8.02 22.73
C ALA A 30 -21.76 8.91 21.69
N CYS A 31 -22.80 9.66 22.08
CA CYS A 31 -23.49 10.61 21.21
C CYS A 31 -22.55 11.73 20.71
N ARG A 32 -21.42 11.96 21.39
CA ARG A 32 -20.47 13.02 21.03
C ARG A 32 -19.41 12.57 20.03
N VAL A 33 -19.33 11.29 19.67
CA VAL A 33 -18.34 10.79 18.71
C VAL A 33 -18.52 11.43 17.33
N ARG A 34 -19.71 11.30 16.73
CA ARG A 34 -19.98 11.90 15.40
C ARG A 34 -19.76 13.42 15.37
N PRO A 35 -20.34 14.22 16.29
CA PRO A 35 -20.09 15.66 16.32
C PRO A 35 -18.60 16.03 16.46
N SER A 36 -17.83 15.23 17.19
CA SER A 36 -16.39 15.49 17.36
C SER A 36 -15.60 15.24 16.07
N ILE A 37 -15.92 14.17 15.34
CA ILE A 37 -15.35 13.85 14.04
C ILE A 37 -15.73 14.93 13.01
N GLU A 38 -17.01 15.29 12.89
CA GLU A 38 -17.48 16.32 11.96
C GLU A 38 -16.84 17.69 12.25
N ARG A 39 -16.66 18.02 13.53
CA ARG A 39 -15.96 19.24 13.94
C ARG A 39 -14.49 19.22 13.51
N ALA A 40 -13.80 18.09 13.65
CA ALA A 40 -12.40 17.96 13.24
C ALA A 40 -12.22 18.16 11.73
N PHE A 41 -13.14 17.64 10.92
CA PHE A 41 -13.19 17.89 9.47
C PHE A 41 -13.42 19.37 9.15
N ARG A 42 -14.42 19.99 9.79
CA ARG A 42 -14.77 21.40 9.56
C ARG A 42 -13.60 22.34 9.86
N LYS A 43 -12.82 22.08 10.91
CA LYS A 43 -11.61 22.85 11.24
C LYS A 43 -10.54 22.80 10.15
N ARG A 44 -10.55 21.77 9.30
CA ARG A 44 -9.65 21.63 8.15
C ARG A 44 -10.29 22.05 6.83
N GLY A 45 -11.48 22.65 6.84
CA GLY A 45 -12.18 23.11 5.63
C GLY A 45 -13.11 22.07 4.99
N TYR A 46 -13.17 20.84 5.51
CA TYR A 46 -14.01 19.79 4.94
C TYR A 46 -15.43 19.88 5.51
N THR A 47 -16.40 20.14 4.63
CA THR A 47 -17.82 20.33 4.97
C THR A 47 -18.75 19.30 4.32
N GLY A 48 -18.21 18.34 3.58
CA GLY A 48 -18.99 17.28 2.95
C GLY A 48 -19.71 16.35 3.94
N PRO A 49 -20.71 15.59 3.47
CA PRO A 49 -21.49 14.70 4.32
C PRO A 49 -20.63 13.56 4.87
N VAL A 50 -20.70 13.33 6.20
CA VAL A 50 -19.93 12.31 6.90
C VAL A 50 -20.78 11.06 7.16
N SER A 51 -20.34 9.93 6.63
CA SER A 51 -20.86 8.59 6.92
C SER A 51 -19.87 7.84 7.81
N ILE A 52 -20.35 7.24 8.90
CA ILE A 52 -19.49 6.58 9.89
C ILE A 52 -20.00 5.16 10.13
N THR A 53 -19.10 4.18 9.98
CA THR A 53 -19.36 2.80 10.36
C THR A 53 -18.36 2.33 11.41
N ALA A 54 -18.88 1.92 12.57
CA ALA A 54 -18.12 1.40 13.70
C ALA A 54 -18.11 -0.12 13.70
N TYR A 55 -16.93 -0.72 13.58
CA TYR A 55 -16.69 -2.15 13.50
C TYR A 55 -16.17 -2.71 14.83
N GLY A 56 -16.56 -3.93 15.14
CA GLY A 56 -16.01 -4.66 16.28
C GLY A 56 -16.87 -5.82 16.74
N ASP A 57 -16.40 -6.52 17.76
CA ASP A 57 -17.20 -7.53 18.45
C ASP A 57 -18.24 -6.84 19.35
N GLN A 58 -19.49 -6.83 18.90
CA GLN A 58 -20.58 -6.11 19.56
C GLN A 58 -21.32 -6.98 20.57
N LYS A 59 -20.89 -8.21 20.83
CA LYS A 59 -21.53 -9.10 21.81
C LYS A 59 -21.46 -8.52 23.21
N GLN A 60 -20.33 -7.89 23.56
CA GLN A 60 -20.07 -7.36 24.90
C GLN A 60 -20.10 -5.83 25.00
N THR A 61 -20.20 -5.10 23.88
CA THR A 61 -20.37 -3.64 23.91
C THR A 61 -21.64 -3.29 24.71
N PRO A 62 -21.67 -2.26 25.57
CA PRO A 62 -22.90 -1.90 26.30
C PRO A 62 -24.00 -1.33 25.39
N CYS A 63 -25.29 -1.58 25.73
CA CYS A 63 -26.42 -1.05 24.94
C CYS A 63 -26.48 0.47 24.90
N HIS A 64 -26.13 1.16 25.99
CA HIS A 64 -26.12 2.63 26.02
C HIS A 64 -25.07 3.21 25.06
N VAL A 65 -23.95 2.53 24.85
CA VAL A 65 -22.92 2.91 23.87
C VAL A 65 -23.47 2.75 22.44
N LEU A 66 -24.00 1.57 22.12
CA LEU A 66 -24.56 1.31 20.79
C LEU A 66 -25.74 2.23 20.45
N GLY A 67 -26.63 2.45 21.42
CA GLY A 67 -27.76 3.36 21.27
C GLY A 67 -27.32 4.81 21.13
N GLY A 68 -26.30 5.25 21.89
CA GLY A 68 -25.73 6.59 21.74
C GLY A 68 -25.13 6.83 20.36
N LEU A 69 -24.32 5.88 19.87
CA LEU A 69 -23.76 5.92 18.51
C LEU A 69 -24.87 5.95 17.44
N SER A 70 -25.79 4.98 17.47
CA SER A 70 -26.84 4.86 16.47
C SER A 70 -27.80 6.05 16.49
N SER A 71 -28.08 6.65 17.66
CA SER A 71 -28.93 7.84 17.76
C SER A 71 -28.39 9.04 16.99
N THR A 72 -27.07 9.08 16.76
CA THR A 72 -26.41 10.14 15.99
C THR A 72 -26.18 9.75 14.54
N GLY A 73 -26.64 8.60 14.08
CA GLY A 73 -26.47 8.16 12.68
C GLY A 73 -25.22 7.32 12.43
N VAL A 74 -24.48 6.90 13.47
CA VAL A 74 -23.33 6.01 13.31
C VAL A 74 -23.83 4.58 13.08
N ALA A 75 -23.47 3.99 11.95
CA ALA A 75 -23.75 2.59 11.65
C ALA A 75 -22.86 1.67 12.50
N ILE A 76 -23.41 0.53 12.93
CA ILE A 76 -22.70 -0.43 13.78
C ILE A 76 -22.55 -1.74 13.01
N ALA A 77 -21.33 -2.21 12.82
CA ALA A 77 -21.02 -3.47 12.19
C ALA A 77 -20.42 -4.45 13.20
N HIS A 78 -21.14 -5.54 13.46
CA HIS A 78 -20.60 -6.67 14.19
C HIS A 78 -19.71 -7.53 13.29
N THR A 79 -18.51 -7.75 13.78
CA THR A 79 -17.49 -8.66 13.27
C THR A 79 -16.96 -9.50 14.42
N SER A 80 -16.32 -10.63 14.12
CA SER A 80 -15.46 -11.27 15.11
C SER A 80 -14.20 -10.43 15.30
N SER A 81 -13.64 -10.42 16.50
CA SER A 81 -12.46 -9.59 16.84
C SER A 81 -11.26 -9.78 15.90
N ASP A 82 -11.10 -10.97 15.32
CA ASP A 82 -9.99 -11.29 14.42
C ASP A 82 -10.27 -10.94 12.95
N SER A 83 -11.54 -10.70 12.59
CA SER A 83 -11.96 -10.37 11.22
C SER A 83 -12.30 -8.89 11.03
N THR A 84 -12.37 -8.09 12.09
CA THR A 84 -12.67 -6.65 12.04
C THR A 84 -11.85 -5.93 10.96
N ARG A 85 -10.54 -6.14 10.96
CA ARG A 85 -9.62 -5.50 10.02
C ARG A 85 -9.87 -5.89 8.56
N SER A 86 -10.01 -7.18 8.27
CA SER A 86 -10.22 -7.68 6.91
C SER A 86 -11.58 -7.28 6.35
N VAL A 87 -12.62 -7.30 7.19
CA VAL A 87 -13.99 -6.92 6.84
C VAL A 87 -14.10 -5.42 6.58
N MET A 88 -13.54 -4.60 7.48
CA MET A 88 -13.49 -3.15 7.30
C MET A 88 -12.78 -2.78 5.99
N TYR A 89 -11.67 -3.46 5.69
CA TYR A 89 -10.96 -3.26 4.43
C TYR A 89 -11.77 -3.70 3.20
N ARG A 90 -12.48 -4.84 3.26
CA ARG A 90 -13.36 -5.30 2.17
C ARG A 90 -14.47 -4.29 1.89
N ASP A 91 -15.18 -3.83 2.92
CA ASP A 91 -16.23 -2.83 2.77
C ASP A 91 -15.68 -1.53 2.16
N MET A 92 -14.46 -1.12 2.55
CA MET A 92 -13.78 0.03 1.96
C MET A 92 -13.45 -0.16 0.48
N VAL A 93 -13.02 -1.35 0.05
CA VAL A 93 -12.82 -1.67 -1.38
C VAL A 93 -14.14 -1.54 -2.14
N GLU A 94 -15.22 -2.11 -1.62
CA GLU A 94 -16.55 -2.08 -2.25
C GLU A 94 -17.10 -0.65 -2.37
N TRP A 95 -16.99 0.14 -1.29
CA TRP A 95 -17.44 1.53 -1.27
C TRP A 95 -16.72 2.39 -2.31
N ARG A 96 -15.39 2.24 -2.43
CA ARG A 96 -14.59 3.00 -3.40
C ARG A 96 -14.94 2.70 -4.84
N ALA A 97 -15.38 1.48 -5.14
CA ALA A 97 -15.85 1.13 -6.48
C ALA A 97 -17.10 1.93 -6.90
N GLN A 98 -17.88 2.41 -5.92
CA GLN A 98 -19.12 3.15 -6.12
C GLN A 98 -18.95 4.67 -5.94
N ASN A 99 -17.85 5.13 -5.34
CA ASN A 99 -17.64 6.53 -4.97
C ASN A 99 -16.31 7.05 -5.54
N PRO A 100 -16.16 7.17 -6.87
CA PRO A 100 -14.92 7.65 -7.46
C PRO A 100 -14.59 9.09 -7.01
N PRO A 101 -13.32 9.49 -7.09
CA PRO A 101 -12.86 10.83 -6.73
C PRO A 101 -13.61 11.96 -7.48
N PRO A 102 -13.82 13.14 -6.87
CA PRO A 102 -13.36 13.56 -5.54
C PRO A 102 -14.16 12.90 -4.41
N ALA A 103 -13.44 12.31 -3.45
CA ALA A 103 -14.01 11.62 -2.30
C ALA A 103 -12.97 11.50 -1.18
N ASN A 104 -13.44 11.49 0.07
CA ASN A 104 -12.60 11.50 1.25
C ASN A 104 -12.84 10.24 2.08
N THR A 105 -11.78 9.73 2.71
CA THR A 105 -11.87 8.56 3.59
C THR A 105 -11.06 8.75 4.86
N MET A 106 -11.60 8.32 5.99
CA MET A 106 -10.92 8.34 7.27
C MET A 106 -10.86 6.95 7.87
N ILE A 107 -9.69 6.58 8.37
CA ILE A 107 -9.48 5.32 9.08
C ILE A 107 -9.22 5.63 10.54
N ILE A 108 -9.96 4.98 11.44
CA ILE A 108 -9.78 5.09 12.89
C ILE A 108 -9.36 3.70 13.39
N SER A 109 -8.05 3.46 13.47
CA SER A 109 -7.47 2.16 13.82
C SER A 109 -5.96 2.30 14.04
N ASP A 110 -5.40 1.45 14.89
CA ASP A 110 -3.95 1.31 15.09
C ASP A 110 -3.32 0.29 14.10
N GLN A 111 -4.16 -0.40 13.31
CA GLN A 111 -3.77 -1.48 12.41
C GLN A 111 -3.64 -1.03 10.94
N VAL A 112 -3.19 0.21 10.72
CA VAL A 112 -2.94 0.75 9.36
C VAL A 112 -1.51 0.43 8.87
N GLU A 113 -0.87 -0.64 9.37
CA GLU A 113 0.49 -1.06 8.97
C GLU A 113 0.50 -2.24 7.99
N GLY A 114 1.64 -2.52 7.34
CA GLY A 114 1.80 -3.71 6.49
C GLY A 114 1.02 -3.64 5.18
N ASP A 115 0.36 -4.72 4.80
CA ASP A 115 -0.24 -4.88 3.46
C ASP A 115 -1.34 -3.82 3.17
N LEU A 116 -2.12 -3.43 4.20
CA LEU A 116 -3.13 -2.37 4.09
C LEU A 116 -2.53 -1.01 3.74
N CYS A 117 -1.38 -0.66 4.33
CA CYS A 117 -0.69 0.60 4.07
C CYS A 117 -0.29 0.72 2.60
N TRP A 118 0.35 -0.34 2.07
CA TRP A 118 0.76 -0.39 0.67
C TRP A 118 -0.40 -0.26 -0.29
N ASP A 119 -1.51 -0.91 0.05
CA ASP A 119 -2.71 -0.88 -0.77
C ASP A 119 -3.32 0.52 -0.85
N LEU A 120 -3.45 1.17 0.31
CA LEU A 120 -3.93 2.54 0.40
C LEU A 120 -3.00 3.52 -0.32
N ALA A 121 -1.68 3.35 -0.24
CA ALA A 121 -0.71 4.26 -0.85
C ALA A 121 -0.78 4.21 -2.39
N ARG A 122 -0.87 3.00 -2.95
CA ARG A 122 -1.08 2.79 -4.40
C ARG A 122 -2.42 3.36 -4.87
N LEU A 123 -3.45 3.25 -4.05
CA LEU A 123 -4.76 3.80 -4.37
C LEU A 123 -4.74 5.32 -4.34
N GLN A 124 -4.09 5.93 -3.36
CA GLN A 124 -3.93 7.37 -3.26
C GLN A 124 -3.21 7.94 -4.49
N GLN A 125 -2.16 7.28 -4.99
CA GLN A 125 -1.46 7.67 -6.22
C GLN A 125 -2.38 7.65 -7.46
N ARG A 126 -3.22 6.62 -7.60
CA ARG A 126 -4.04 6.42 -8.80
C ARG A 126 -5.31 7.25 -8.83
N THR A 127 -5.94 7.39 -7.67
CA THR A 127 -7.30 7.93 -7.55
C THR A 127 -7.36 9.23 -6.77
N ARG A 128 -6.32 9.66 -6.05
CA ARG A 128 -6.31 10.96 -5.34
C ARG A 128 -7.43 11.11 -4.29
N TYR A 129 -7.82 10.01 -3.63
CA TYR A 129 -8.65 10.14 -2.42
C TYR A 129 -7.85 10.88 -1.33
N HIS A 130 -8.51 11.79 -0.64
CA HIS A 130 -7.93 12.38 0.57
C HIS A 130 -8.11 11.42 1.73
N LEU A 131 -6.99 11.11 2.40
CA LEU A 131 -6.93 10.14 3.47
C LEU A 131 -6.70 10.83 4.81
N PHE A 132 -7.48 10.42 5.80
CA PHE A 132 -7.38 10.89 7.19
C PHE A 132 -7.15 9.71 8.13
N LEU A 133 -6.48 9.96 9.26
CA LEU A 133 -6.17 8.92 10.25
C LEU A 133 -6.49 9.37 11.68
N ALA A 134 -7.14 8.51 12.46
CA ALA A 134 -7.09 8.61 13.91
C ALA A 134 -6.56 7.30 14.52
N TYR A 135 -5.77 7.43 15.59
CA TYR A 135 -5.08 6.33 16.25
C TYR A 135 -5.08 6.53 17.77
N SER A 136 -5.06 5.44 18.53
CA SER A 136 -5.16 5.45 19.99
C SER A 136 -3.86 5.90 20.65
N SER A 137 -2.80 5.09 20.56
CA SER A 137 -1.53 5.37 21.25
C SER A 137 -0.31 5.12 20.37
N LYS A 138 -0.39 4.11 19.50
CA LYS A 138 0.67 3.78 18.56
C LYS A 138 0.57 4.72 17.35
N ARG A 139 1.44 5.72 17.28
CA ARG A 139 1.72 6.34 15.97
C ARG A 139 2.22 5.22 15.08
N CYS A 140 1.57 4.99 13.95
CA CYS A 140 2.14 4.12 12.94
C CYS A 140 3.39 4.81 12.35
N THR A 141 4.53 4.60 13.01
CA THR A 141 5.85 5.03 12.57
C THR A 141 6.34 4.06 11.51
N GLY A 142 5.75 4.13 10.33
CA GLY A 142 6.01 3.14 9.29
C GLY A 142 5.21 3.30 8.00
N LEU A 143 4.40 4.36 7.87
CA LEU A 143 3.40 4.42 6.80
C LEU A 143 3.85 5.35 5.67
N PHE A 144 3.90 4.78 4.47
CA PHE A 144 4.08 5.47 3.18
C PHE A 144 2.88 6.31 2.76
N LEU A 145 1.94 6.54 3.67
CA LEU A 145 0.65 7.17 3.39
C LEU A 145 0.75 8.68 3.62
N HIS A 146 0.22 9.42 2.67
CA HIS A 146 0.04 10.86 2.84
C HIS A 146 -1.34 11.11 3.45
N TYR A 147 -1.37 11.80 4.59
CA TYR A 147 -2.60 12.12 5.29
C TYR A 147 -2.87 13.62 5.25
N GLU A 148 -4.07 14.02 4.83
CA GLU A 148 -4.53 15.41 4.90
C GLU A 148 -4.75 15.85 6.35
N GLY A 149 -4.93 14.90 7.26
CA GLY A 149 -5.00 15.13 8.69
C GLY A 149 -4.88 13.86 9.49
N ASN A 150 -4.24 13.97 10.66
CA ASN A 150 -4.24 12.89 11.65
C ASN A 150 -4.50 13.41 13.07
N TRP A 151 -5.07 12.55 13.90
CA TRP A 151 -5.41 12.84 15.29
C TRP A 151 -5.08 11.68 16.20
N ARG A 152 -4.69 11.99 17.44
CA ARG A 152 -4.84 11.02 18.53
C ARG A 152 -6.33 10.90 18.86
N TRP A 153 -6.79 9.68 19.07
CA TRP A 153 -8.21 9.38 19.30
C TRP A 153 -8.77 10.16 20.48
N GLU A 154 -8.05 10.21 21.61
CA GLU A 154 -8.47 10.98 22.79
C GLU A 154 -8.61 12.47 22.48
N GLN A 155 -7.63 13.06 21.80
CA GLN A 155 -7.64 14.48 21.40
C GLN A 155 -8.75 14.79 20.39
N LEU A 156 -9.11 13.83 19.54
CA LEU A 156 -10.24 13.97 18.62
C LEU A 156 -11.57 14.11 19.39
N LEU A 157 -11.70 13.40 20.51
CA LEU A 157 -12.89 13.37 21.36
C LEU A 157 -12.93 14.49 22.43
N GLU A 158 -11.81 15.16 22.68
CA GLU A 158 -11.72 16.26 23.66
C GLU A 158 -12.76 17.36 23.39
N LYS A 159 -13.26 17.98 24.46
CA LYS A 159 -14.09 19.17 24.37
C LYS A 159 -13.16 20.38 24.29
N GLU A 160 -13.45 21.35 23.43
CA GLU A 160 -12.88 22.68 23.64
C GLU A 160 -13.57 23.34 24.83
N GLU A 161 -12.76 23.95 25.70
CA GLU A 161 -13.21 25.01 26.59
C GLU A 161 -13.32 26.31 25.78
N GLU A 162 -14.36 26.44 24.96
CA GLU A 162 -14.72 27.75 24.42
C GLU A 162 -15.64 28.45 25.43
N GLY A 163 -15.12 29.50 26.06
CA GLY A 163 -15.91 30.48 26.79
C GLY A 163 -16.86 31.20 25.84
N GLY A 164 -18.06 30.63 25.67
CA GLY A 164 -19.11 31.20 24.83
C GLY A 164 -20.14 30.17 24.46
N THR A 165 -21.27 30.18 25.18
CA THR A 165 -22.52 29.42 24.98
C THR A 165 -22.36 27.92 24.65
N PRO A 166 -22.83 27.00 25.51
CA PRO A 166 -22.77 25.58 25.19
C PRO A 166 -23.44 25.32 23.83
N PRO A 167 -22.87 24.47 22.96
CA PRO A 167 -23.56 24.04 21.76
C PRO A 167 -24.95 23.56 22.21
N PRO A 168 -26.04 23.89 21.48
CA PRO A 168 -27.37 23.48 21.89
C PRO A 168 -27.29 22.00 22.21
N ARG A 169 -27.69 21.64 23.44
CA ARG A 169 -27.96 20.23 23.78
C ARG A 169 -28.67 19.65 22.58
N PRO A 170 -28.31 18.45 22.08
CA PRO A 170 -29.11 17.80 21.06
C PRO A 170 -30.53 17.89 21.58
N LEU A 171 -31.34 18.75 20.96
CA LEU A 171 -32.74 18.76 21.27
C LEU A 171 -33.11 17.32 20.99
N VAL A 172 -33.69 16.65 21.98
CA VAL A 172 -34.59 15.54 21.72
C VAL A 172 -35.78 16.17 21.00
N ALA A 173 -35.53 16.66 19.79
CA ALA A 173 -36.53 16.94 18.80
C ALA A 173 -36.95 15.55 18.37
N GLY A 174 -38.02 15.07 19.00
CA GLY A 174 -38.72 13.91 18.50
C GLY A 174 -38.93 14.09 17.00
N GLY A 175 -38.44 13.14 16.20
CA GLY A 175 -38.76 13.08 14.78
C GLY A 175 -37.61 12.97 13.78
N LEU A 176 -36.35 12.74 14.17
CA LEU A 176 -35.39 12.14 13.24
C LEU A 176 -35.26 10.66 13.59
N SER A 177 -36.02 9.83 12.87
CA SER A 177 -35.74 8.41 12.79
C SER A 177 -34.30 8.28 12.31
N SER A 178 -33.38 7.92 13.19
CA SER A 178 -32.00 7.70 12.78
C SER A 178 -31.99 6.48 11.86
N ASP A 179 -31.67 6.67 10.58
CA ASP A 179 -31.49 5.59 9.60
C ASP A 179 -30.23 4.75 9.86
N ALA A 180 -29.59 4.91 11.03
CA ALA A 180 -28.45 4.11 11.44
C ALA A 180 -28.79 2.61 11.42
N MET A 181 -27.99 1.87 10.66
CA MET A 181 -28.14 0.44 10.50
C MET A 181 -27.19 -0.30 11.44
N PHE A 182 -27.70 -1.39 12.02
CA PHE A 182 -26.92 -2.43 12.66
C PHE A 182 -26.71 -3.55 11.66
N TYR A 183 -25.47 -3.96 11.46
CA TYR A 183 -25.05 -5.03 10.57
C TYR A 183 -24.41 -6.15 11.38
N CYS A 184 -24.72 -7.39 11.05
CA CYS A 184 -23.94 -8.55 11.45
C CYS A 184 -23.30 -9.14 10.20
N LYS A 185 -21.98 -8.99 10.09
CA LYS A 185 -21.24 -9.32 8.86
C LYS A 185 -21.10 -10.82 8.66
N SER A 186 -21.11 -11.62 9.74
CA SER A 186 -21.07 -13.09 9.68
C SER A 186 -22.38 -13.66 9.15
N CYS A 187 -23.53 -13.14 9.60
CA CYS A 187 -24.84 -13.65 9.19
C CYS A 187 -25.48 -12.91 8.00
N ASN A 188 -24.79 -11.93 7.41
CA ASN A 188 -25.35 -10.98 6.43
C ASN A 188 -26.71 -10.38 6.88
N PHE A 189 -26.84 -10.13 8.18
CA PHE A 189 -28.07 -9.62 8.79
C PHE A 189 -27.96 -8.11 8.97
N ASN A 190 -29.07 -7.39 8.75
CA ASN A 190 -29.13 -5.96 9.04
C ASN A 190 -30.49 -5.57 9.63
N CYS A 191 -30.50 -4.53 10.47
CA CYS A 191 -31.73 -3.97 11.03
C CYS A 191 -31.50 -2.54 11.56
N GLN A 192 -32.57 -1.81 11.86
CA GLN A 192 -32.50 -0.47 12.48
C GLN A 192 -32.78 -0.48 14.00
N ASN A 193 -33.10 -1.64 14.57
CA ASN A 193 -33.53 -1.74 15.96
C ASN A 193 -32.49 -2.47 16.82
N LEU A 194 -32.02 -1.79 17.87
CA LEU A 194 -30.96 -2.29 18.75
C LEU A 194 -31.37 -3.59 19.47
N ASP A 195 -32.62 -3.71 19.92
CA ASP A 195 -33.08 -4.92 20.62
C ASP A 195 -33.13 -6.13 19.68
N LYS A 196 -33.60 -5.94 18.44
CA LYS A 196 -33.55 -6.97 17.40
C LYS A 196 -32.12 -7.40 17.10
N PHE A 197 -31.20 -6.44 17.02
CA PHE A 197 -29.79 -6.73 16.82
C PHE A 197 -29.19 -7.53 17.98
N ARG A 198 -29.47 -7.13 19.23
CA ARG A 198 -29.04 -7.87 20.44
C ARG A 198 -29.59 -9.28 20.48
N ASN A 199 -30.87 -9.43 20.22
CA ASN A 199 -31.53 -10.73 20.18
C ASN A 199 -30.89 -11.62 19.10
N HIS A 200 -30.59 -11.06 17.93
CA HIS A 200 -29.85 -11.76 16.88
C HIS A 200 -28.47 -12.24 17.35
N LEU A 201 -27.64 -11.36 17.94
CA LEU A 201 -26.30 -11.72 18.43
C LEU A 201 -26.32 -12.75 19.57
N SER A 202 -27.39 -12.77 20.38
CA SER A 202 -27.58 -13.77 21.44
C SER A 202 -28.16 -15.10 20.95
N SER A 203 -28.59 -15.17 19.69
CA SER A 203 -29.28 -16.35 19.17
C SER A 203 -28.32 -17.52 18.94
N TYR A 204 -28.82 -18.74 19.14
CA TYR A 204 -28.09 -19.97 18.81
C TYR A 204 -27.65 -19.99 17.34
N ASN A 205 -28.50 -19.53 16.43
CA ASN A 205 -28.20 -19.49 14.99
C ASN A 205 -26.99 -18.60 14.68
N HIS A 206 -26.88 -17.44 15.34
CA HIS A 206 -25.70 -16.58 15.17
C HIS A 206 -24.43 -17.27 15.68
N GLY A 207 -24.47 -17.86 16.88
CA GLY A 207 -23.33 -18.61 17.41
C GLY A 207 -22.92 -19.80 16.53
N LEU A 208 -23.89 -20.48 15.93
CA LEU A 208 -23.66 -21.58 14.99
C LEU A 208 -23.03 -21.08 13.68
N GLU A 209 -23.53 -19.98 13.12
CA GLU A 209 -23.02 -19.41 11.87
C GLU A 209 -21.56 -18.99 12.01
N GLU A 210 -21.20 -18.33 13.12
CA GLU A 210 -19.81 -17.95 13.36
C GLU A 210 -18.86 -19.13 13.56
N ALA A 211 -19.38 -20.27 14.05
CA ALA A 211 -18.60 -21.48 14.24
C ALA A 211 -18.38 -22.25 12.93
N ILE A 212 -19.40 -22.31 12.07
CA ILE A 212 -19.36 -23.08 10.82
C ILE A 212 -18.74 -22.26 9.67
N SER A 213 -19.00 -20.96 9.64
CA SER A 213 -18.62 -20.05 8.56
C SER A 213 -17.96 -18.78 9.13
N PRO A 214 -16.77 -18.90 9.75
CA PRO A 214 -16.07 -17.75 10.28
C PRO A 214 -15.66 -16.81 9.14
N LEU A 215 -15.78 -15.50 9.39
CA LEU A 215 -15.33 -14.47 8.44
C LEU A 215 -13.82 -14.61 8.18
N ASP A 216 -13.43 -14.46 6.92
CA ASP A 216 -12.02 -14.51 6.52
C ASP A 216 -11.24 -13.38 7.21
N THR A 217 -10.20 -13.75 7.93
CA THR A 217 -9.29 -12.83 8.63
C THR A 217 -8.16 -12.34 7.73
N ARG A 218 -8.00 -12.92 6.54
CA ARG A 218 -6.94 -12.56 5.59
C ARG A 218 -7.31 -11.26 4.87
N LEU A 219 -6.37 -10.33 4.85
CA LEU A 219 -6.52 -9.09 4.11
C LEU A 219 -6.23 -9.32 2.62
N ASN A 220 -7.27 -9.30 1.79
CA ASN A 220 -7.15 -9.52 0.35
C ASN A 220 -6.84 -8.21 -0.39
N CYS A 221 -5.59 -7.75 -0.30
CA CYS A 221 -5.14 -6.50 -0.95
C CYS A 221 -5.39 -6.53 -2.46
N VAL A 222 -6.31 -5.70 -2.95
CA VAL A 222 -6.65 -5.63 -4.37
C VAL A 222 -5.51 -5.07 -5.22
N THR A 223 -4.62 -4.29 -4.62
CA THR A 223 -3.44 -3.74 -5.29
C THR A 223 -2.23 -4.67 -5.26
N LYS A 224 -2.34 -5.86 -4.67
CA LYS A 224 -1.20 -6.77 -4.54
C LYS A 224 -0.62 -7.21 -5.88
N THR A 225 -1.46 -7.28 -6.90
CA THR A 225 -1.07 -7.58 -8.29
C THR A 225 -0.65 -6.33 -9.07
N TRP A 226 -0.83 -5.13 -8.51
CA TRP A 226 -0.53 -3.85 -9.16
C TRP A 226 0.98 -3.64 -9.32
N ALA A 227 1.82 -4.25 -8.49
CA ALA A 227 3.28 -4.16 -8.62
C ALA A 227 3.88 -4.86 -9.86
N ARG A 228 3.08 -5.21 -10.88
CA ARG A 228 3.53 -6.00 -12.03
C ARG A 228 3.32 -5.22 -13.33
N ASN A 229 4.42 -4.77 -13.93
CA ASN A 229 4.53 -4.51 -15.37
C ASN A 229 3.30 -3.81 -15.97
N TYR A 230 2.93 -2.65 -15.44
CA TYR A 230 1.75 -1.95 -15.93
C TYR A 230 1.97 -1.46 -17.35
N PRO A 231 1.03 -1.75 -18.27
CA PRO A 231 1.01 -1.10 -19.56
C PRO A 231 0.87 0.42 -19.38
N ALA A 232 1.61 1.19 -20.16
CA ALA A 232 1.49 2.64 -20.22
C ALA A 232 0.07 3.02 -20.63
N THR A 233 -0.53 3.97 -19.91
CA THR A 233 -1.73 4.63 -20.38
C THR A 233 -1.36 5.62 -21.49
N PRO A 234 -2.31 6.04 -22.36
CA PRO A 234 -2.02 7.01 -23.43
C PRO A 234 -1.32 8.28 -22.92
N GLU A 235 -1.67 8.73 -21.71
CA GLU A 235 -1.10 9.92 -21.08
C GLU A 235 0.38 9.73 -20.71
N HIS A 236 0.78 8.52 -20.32
CA HIS A 236 2.14 8.21 -19.86
C HIS A 236 3.04 7.61 -20.96
N ALA A 237 2.46 7.16 -22.06
CA ALA A 237 3.18 6.42 -23.10
C ALA A 237 4.36 7.21 -23.69
N THR A 238 4.29 8.54 -23.70
CA THR A 238 5.33 9.43 -24.24
C THR A 238 5.91 10.38 -23.19
N ALA A 239 5.50 10.23 -21.93
CA ALA A 239 5.96 11.05 -20.81
C ALA A 239 7.44 10.81 -20.48
N GLU A 240 8.10 11.83 -19.94
CA GLU A 240 9.46 11.76 -19.42
C GLU A 240 9.60 10.66 -18.35
N ILE A 241 10.71 9.92 -18.42
CA ILE A 241 10.99 8.76 -17.56
C ILE A 241 12.28 8.99 -16.79
N LEU A 242 12.19 9.08 -15.47
CA LEU A 242 13.35 9.12 -14.57
C LEU A 242 13.61 7.73 -13.98
N VAL A 243 14.85 7.28 -14.01
CA VAL A 243 15.30 6.06 -13.32
C VAL A 243 16.32 6.44 -12.26
N LEU A 244 15.98 6.21 -11.00
CA LEU A 244 16.87 6.38 -9.87
C LEU A 244 17.36 5.01 -9.40
N TRP A 245 18.65 4.75 -9.55
CA TRP A 245 19.22 3.43 -9.32
C TRP A 245 20.24 3.42 -8.19
N ASP A 246 19.87 2.79 -7.08
CA ASP A 246 20.76 2.49 -5.98
C ASP A 246 21.64 1.28 -6.31
N MET A 247 22.93 1.53 -6.62
CA MET A 247 23.89 0.47 -6.91
C MET A 247 24.44 -0.20 -5.65
N LEU A 248 24.25 0.36 -4.47
CA LEU A 248 24.63 -0.30 -3.21
C LEU A 248 23.67 -1.48 -2.96
N ASP A 249 22.38 -1.22 -3.15
CA ASP A 249 21.33 -2.23 -3.04
C ASP A 249 21.31 -3.21 -4.23
N CYS A 250 21.38 -2.66 -5.44
CA CYS A 250 21.25 -3.39 -6.69
C CYS A 250 22.53 -3.25 -7.53
N PRO A 251 23.66 -3.85 -7.11
CA PRO A 251 24.92 -3.73 -7.83
C PRO A 251 24.89 -4.46 -9.17
N ILE A 252 25.79 -4.06 -10.07
CA ILE A 252 26.02 -4.76 -11.32
C ILE A 252 26.65 -6.12 -11.01
N PRO A 253 26.05 -7.25 -11.46
CA PRO A 253 26.63 -8.56 -11.22
C PRO A 253 28.03 -8.70 -11.85
N GLU A 254 28.90 -9.44 -11.18
CA GLU A 254 30.24 -9.70 -11.70
C GLU A 254 30.20 -10.34 -13.10
N GLY A 255 30.99 -9.79 -14.02
CA GLY A 255 31.03 -10.22 -15.43
C GLY A 255 29.86 -9.74 -16.29
N TYR A 256 28.94 -8.92 -15.75
CA TYR A 256 27.90 -8.28 -16.54
C TYR A 256 28.42 -7.01 -17.22
N ASP A 257 28.12 -6.83 -18.51
CA ASP A 257 28.47 -5.62 -19.24
C ASP A 257 27.53 -4.47 -18.88
N ALA A 258 28.03 -3.51 -18.10
CA ALA A 258 27.30 -2.34 -17.65
C ALA A 258 26.67 -1.51 -18.79
N ARG A 259 27.23 -1.55 -20.00
CA ARG A 259 26.65 -0.88 -21.20
C ARG A 259 25.28 -1.44 -21.58
N ARG A 260 24.92 -2.61 -21.05
CA ARG A 260 23.63 -3.25 -21.33
C ARG A 260 22.52 -2.76 -20.41
N VAL A 261 22.81 -1.99 -19.35
CA VAL A 261 21.80 -1.53 -18.39
C VAL A 261 20.75 -0.65 -19.07
N ARG A 262 21.15 0.48 -19.66
CA ARG A 262 20.21 1.40 -20.34
C ARG A 262 19.39 0.72 -21.45
N PRO A 263 20.00 0.01 -22.44
CA PRO A 263 19.23 -0.66 -23.47
C PRO A 263 18.26 -1.72 -22.93
N SER A 264 18.60 -2.36 -21.80
CA SER A 264 17.71 -3.33 -21.15
C SER A 264 16.50 -2.65 -20.50
N LEU A 265 16.70 -1.51 -19.84
CA LEU A 265 15.63 -0.70 -19.24
C LEU A 265 14.71 -0.12 -20.31
N GLU A 266 15.26 0.52 -21.34
CA GLU A 266 14.47 1.07 -22.46
C GLU A 266 13.66 -0.02 -23.18
N LYS A 267 14.26 -1.20 -23.38
CA LYS A 267 13.54 -2.36 -23.93
C LYS A 267 12.41 -2.82 -23.01
N ALA A 268 12.57 -2.71 -21.69
CA ALA A 268 11.53 -3.03 -20.72
C ALA A 268 10.39 -2.03 -20.81
N PHE A 269 10.69 -0.73 -20.76
CA PHE A 269 9.73 0.36 -20.92
C PHE A 269 8.93 0.22 -22.21
N LYS A 270 9.61 -0.03 -23.34
CA LYS A 270 8.96 -0.24 -24.64
C LYS A 270 8.01 -1.43 -24.66
N LYS A 271 8.36 -2.55 -24.01
CA LYS A 271 7.46 -3.71 -23.89
C LYS A 271 6.19 -3.39 -23.11
N LEU A 272 6.26 -2.43 -22.20
CA LEU A 272 5.14 -1.94 -21.43
C LEU A 272 4.42 -0.78 -22.12
N GLY A 273 4.86 -0.31 -23.29
CA GLY A 273 4.24 0.79 -24.02
C GLY A 273 4.74 2.19 -23.63
N TYR A 274 5.77 2.29 -22.80
CA TYR A 274 6.46 3.55 -22.53
C TYR A 274 7.53 3.78 -23.60
N SER A 275 7.51 4.96 -24.18
CA SER A 275 8.35 5.40 -25.30
C SER A 275 8.88 6.82 -25.13
N GLY A 276 8.61 7.45 -23.99
CA GLY A 276 9.16 8.75 -23.66
C GLY A 276 10.66 8.72 -23.37
N PRO A 277 11.31 9.90 -23.29
CA PRO A 277 12.74 10.00 -23.04
C PRO A 277 13.11 9.42 -21.66
N VAL A 278 14.28 8.80 -21.58
CA VAL A 278 14.75 8.10 -20.36
C VAL A 278 16.02 8.76 -19.84
N SER A 279 15.92 9.28 -18.62
CA SER A 279 17.03 9.77 -17.81
C SER A 279 17.34 8.74 -16.72
N ILE A 280 18.61 8.38 -16.55
CA ILE A 280 19.02 7.33 -15.61
C ILE A 280 20.16 7.86 -14.77
N THR A 281 19.97 7.88 -13.45
CA THR A 281 21.04 8.19 -12.49
C THR A 281 21.34 6.99 -11.61
N ALA A 282 22.60 6.57 -11.64
CA ALA A 282 23.14 5.55 -10.78
C ALA A 282 23.82 6.18 -9.56
N PHE A 283 23.47 5.71 -8.38
CA PHE A 283 23.97 6.20 -7.10
C PHE A 283 24.88 5.13 -6.49
N ALA A 284 26.16 5.46 -6.27
CA ALA A 284 27.10 4.58 -5.58
C ALA A 284 28.25 5.35 -4.93
N ASP A 285 28.97 4.71 -3.99
CA ASP A 285 30.26 5.23 -3.58
C ASP A 285 31.27 5.01 -4.71
N GLN A 286 31.66 6.11 -5.36
CA GLN A 286 32.71 6.12 -6.39
C GLN A 286 34.00 5.40 -5.94
N LYS A 287 34.40 5.49 -4.66
CA LYS A 287 35.63 4.85 -4.17
C LYS A 287 35.53 3.33 -4.17
N GLU A 288 34.32 2.81 -4.06
CA GLU A 288 34.03 1.38 -4.05
C GLU A 288 33.60 0.86 -5.43
N THR A 289 33.41 1.76 -6.40
CA THR A 289 32.95 1.42 -7.75
C THR A 289 34.11 1.39 -8.75
N PRO A 290 34.42 0.25 -9.38
CA PRO A 290 35.48 0.16 -10.37
C PRO A 290 35.32 1.13 -11.54
N ASP A 291 36.40 1.82 -11.93
CA ASP A 291 36.40 2.82 -13.03
C ASP A 291 35.83 2.29 -14.35
N HIS A 292 36.10 1.02 -14.67
CA HIS A 292 35.59 0.42 -15.91
C HIS A 292 34.05 0.33 -15.93
N LEU A 293 33.39 0.22 -14.78
CA LEU A 293 31.93 0.25 -14.67
C LEU A 293 31.41 1.69 -14.84
N LEU A 294 32.07 2.68 -14.22
CA LEU A 294 31.72 4.09 -14.38
C LEU A 294 31.80 4.54 -15.84
N LEU A 295 32.91 4.19 -16.52
CA LEU A 295 33.10 4.47 -17.93
C LEU A 295 32.06 3.76 -18.81
N ALA A 296 31.75 2.50 -18.50
CA ALA A 296 30.75 1.73 -19.24
C ALA A 296 29.34 2.32 -19.09
N LEU A 297 28.93 2.71 -17.89
CA LEU A 297 27.64 3.38 -17.65
C LEU A 297 27.57 4.72 -18.40
N SER A 298 28.58 5.58 -18.20
CA SER A 298 28.67 6.89 -18.85
C SER A 298 28.67 6.79 -20.38
N SER A 299 29.32 5.77 -20.96
CA SER A 299 29.32 5.55 -22.41
C SER A 299 27.93 5.31 -23.01
N THR A 300 26.96 4.95 -22.17
CA THR A 300 25.56 4.79 -22.56
C THR A 300 24.66 5.94 -22.10
N GLY A 301 25.23 7.01 -21.55
CA GLY A 301 24.47 8.14 -21.00
C GLY A 301 23.66 7.79 -19.76
N VAL A 302 24.21 6.92 -18.89
CA VAL A 302 23.75 6.78 -17.51
C VAL A 302 24.59 7.74 -16.67
N ASP A 303 23.91 8.65 -15.98
CA ASP A 303 24.55 9.59 -15.07
C ASP A 303 24.97 8.89 -13.78
N PHE A 304 26.04 9.38 -13.16
CA PHE A 304 26.59 8.79 -11.94
C PHE A 304 26.66 9.85 -10.84
N ALA A 305 26.00 9.58 -9.73
CA ALA A 305 26.01 10.41 -8.54
C ALA A 305 26.83 9.71 -7.44
N HIS A 306 27.96 10.32 -7.08
CA HIS A 306 28.74 9.87 -5.91
C HIS A 306 27.93 10.10 -4.64
N ILE A 307 27.73 9.04 -3.87
CA ILE A 307 27.01 9.05 -2.60
C ILE A 307 27.77 8.25 -1.55
N LEU A 308 27.74 8.72 -0.31
CA LEU A 308 28.16 7.91 0.83
C LEU A 308 26.97 7.04 1.30
N PRO A 309 27.22 5.81 1.76
CA PRO A 309 26.16 4.93 2.27
C PRO A 309 25.29 5.57 3.36
N SER A 310 25.83 6.52 4.14
CA SER A 310 25.08 7.21 5.20
C SER A 310 24.03 8.20 4.71
N VAL A 311 24.06 8.65 3.45
CA VAL A 311 23.19 9.73 2.91
C VAL A 311 22.52 9.42 1.58
N HIS A 312 22.68 8.19 1.07
CA HIS A 312 22.29 7.82 -0.30
C HIS A 312 20.82 8.12 -0.64
N TYR A 313 19.86 7.75 0.22
CA TYR A 313 18.44 8.07 -0.04
C TYR A 313 18.10 9.55 0.02
N SER A 314 18.78 10.33 0.86
CA SER A 314 18.55 11.78 0.90
C SER A 314 18.91 12.40 -0.45
N ARG A 315 20.00 11.94 -1.07
CA ARG A 315 20.40 12.41 -2.40
C ARG A 315 19.41 11.98 -3.49
N MET A 316 18.95 10.72 -3.47
CA MET A 316 17.95 10.24 -4.42
C MET A 316 16.63 11.03 -4.32
N ILE A 317 16.19 11.35 -3.10
CA ILE A 317 14.99 12.18 -2.89
C ILE A 317 15.21 13.59 -3.44
N THR A 318 16.34 14.23 -3.16
CA THR A 318 16.63 15.58 -3.66
C THR A 318 16.63 15.60 -5.19
N GLU A 319 17.27 14.62 -5.83
CA GLU A 319 17.32 14.55 -7.29
C GLU A 319 15.94 14.29 -7.90
N PHE A 320 15.12 13.46 -7.25
CA PHE A 320 13.71 13.33 -7.61
C PHE A 320 12.97 14.67 -7.50
N GLU A 321 13.10 15.37 -6.37
CA GLU A 321 12.39 16.63 -6.13
C GLU A 321 12.78 17.71 -7.16
N GLU A 322 14.07 17.86 -7.43
CA GLU A 322 14.59 18.77 -8.46
C GLU A 322 14.05 18.40 -9.85
N TRP A 323 14.14 17.13 -10.24
CA TRP A 323 13.63 16.68 -11.53
C TRP A 323 12.11 16.87 -11.67
N ALA A 324 11.37 16.63 -10.60
CA ALA A 324 9.92 16.76 -10.55
C ALA A 324 9.43 18.20 -10.71
N GLU A 325 10.22 19.19 -10.31
CA GLU A 325 9.89 20.61 -10.53
C GLU A 325 9.91 20.96 -12.02
N ASP A 326 10.86 20.43 -12.77
CA ASP A 326 10.99 20.66 -14.21
C ASP A 326 10.08 19.76 -15.06
N ASN A 327 9.62 18.63 -14.50
CA ASN A 327 8.85 17.60 -15.21
C ASN A 327 7.49 17.36 -14.52
N PRO A 328 6.52 18.30 -14.62
CA PRO A 328 5.18 18.08 -14.11
C PRO A 328 4.48 16.94 -14.86
N ALA A 329 3.46 16.34 -14.24
CA ALA A 329 2.79 15.20 -14.85
C ALA A 329 2.13 15.54 -16.20
N PRO A 330 2.02 14.56 -17.13
CA PRO A 330 2.38 13.16 -16.97
C PRO A 330 3.89 12.91 -16.99
N ALA A 331 4.38 12.17 -16.00
CA ALA A 331 5.79 11.83 -15.79
C ALA A 331 5.87 10.41 -15.19
N THR A 332 6.94 9.67 -15.47
CA THR A 332 7.15 8.30 -14.97
C THR A 332 8.46 8.22 -14.20
N ILE A 333 8.43 7.55 -13.05
CA ILE A 333 9.62 7.38 -12.21
C ILE A 333 9.77 5.92 -11.85
N MET A 334 10.95 5.36 -12.11
CA MET A 334 11.36 4.03 -11.68
C MET A 334 12.46 4.16 -10.63
N ILE A 335 12.32 3.44 -9.51
CA ILE A 335 13.35 3.40 -8.47
C ILE A 335 13.83 1.98 -8.30
N ILE A 336 15.14 1.77 -8.46
CA ILE A 336 15.81 0.47 -8.33
C ILE A 336 16.54 0.47 -6.98
N SER A 337 15.92 -0.13 -5.96
CA SER A 337 16.48 -0.29 -4.61
C SER A 337 15.78 -1.46 -3.91
N ASP A 338 16.51 -2.18 -3.06
CA ASP A 338 16.01 -3.27 -2.22
C ASP A 338 15.56 -2.75 -0.83
N GLU A 339 16.13 -1.65 -0.33
CA GLU A 339 15.73 -1.06 0.96
C GLU A 339 14.32 -0.45 0.92
N LEU A 340 13.88 0.10 -0.22
CA LEU A 340 12.48 0.57 -0.40
C LEU A 340 11.43 -0.53 -0.25
N ALA A 341 11.83 -1.80 -0.36
CA ALA A 341 10.97 -2.96 -0.10
C ALA A 341 11.07 -3.47 1.35
N SER A 342 11.99 -2.93 2.15
CA SER A 342 12.21 -3.34 3.54
C SER A 342 11.16 -2.72 4.50
N LYS A 343 10.84 -3.41 5.59
CA LYS A 343 9.90 -2.92 6.63
C LYS A 343 10.58 -2.05 7.68
N ASN A 344 11.78 -1.55 7.39
CA ASN A 344 12.60 -0.84 8.36
C ASN A 344 12.19 0.64 8.41
N SER A 345 12.47 1.31 9.53
CA SER A 345 12.08 2.71 9.76
C SER A 345 12.67 3.68 8.74
N HIS A 346 13.89 3.45 8.24
CA HIS A 346 14.52 4.28 7.22
C HIS A 346 13.78 4.21 5.87
N SER A 347 13.46 3.00 5.40
CA SER A 347 12.64 2.78 4.19
C SER A 347 11.29 3.49 4.26
N SER A 348 10.62 3.41 5.42
CA SER A 348 9.37 4.13 5.65
C SER A 348 9.50 5.63 5.46
N LEU A 349 10.56 6.24 6.01
CA LEU A 349 10.79 7.68 5.91
C LEU A 349 11.00 8.09 4.44
N VAL A 350 11.83 7.34 3.71
CA VAL A 350 12.19 7.62 2.32
C VAL A 350 10.96 7.54 1.42
N CYS A 351 10.22 6.43 1.47
CA CYS A 351 9.00 6.28 0.69
C CYS A 351 7.89 7.26 1.11
N THR A 352 7.82 7.70 2.37
CA THR A 352 6.88 8.77 2.78
C THR A 352 7.24 10.09 2.14
N GLN A 353 8.52 10.43 2.12
CA GLN A 353 9.01 11.65 1.49
C GLN A 353 8.81 11.61 -0.02
N LEU A 354 9.12 10.47 -0.65
CA LEU A 354 8.76 10.21 -2.04
C LEU A 354 7.26 10.37 -2.25
N GLN A 355 6.40 9.75 -1.44
CA GLN A 355 4.94 9.89 -1.58
C GLN A 355 4.46 11.33 -1.46
N ARG A 356 5.02 12.14 -0.55
CA ARG A 356 4.68 13.56 -0.41
C ARG A 356 5.06 14.34 -1.67
N SER A 357 6.26 14.13 -2.17
CA SER A 357 6.73 14.83 -3.36
C SER A 357 6.01 14.30 -4.61
N LEU A 358 5.63 13.02 -4.65
CA LEU A 358 4.74 12.41 -5.64
C LEU A 358 3.29 12.91 -5.55
N SER A 359 2.76 13.25 -4.38
CA SER A 359 1.40 13.82 -4.28
C SER A 359 1.29 15.18 -4.97
N LYS A 360 2.42 15.89 -5.14
CA LYS A 360 2.51 17.09 -5.97
C LYS A 360 2.60 16.76 -7.47
N CYS A 361 3.21 15.62 -7.82
CA CYS A 361 3.36 15.13 -9.19
C CYS A 361 2.19 14.21 -9.55
N GLN A 362 1.26 14.73 -10.36
CA GLN A 362 -0.04 14.15 -10.68
C GLN A 362 -0.11 12.69 -11.21
N SER A 363 0.99 11.95 -11.33
CA SER A 363 1.07 10.50 -11.57
C SER A 363 2.50 9.94 -11.44
N CYS A 364 2.73 8.82 -10.75
CA CYS A 364 4.02 8.11 -10.77
C CYS A 364 3.86 6.61 -10.54
N LEU A 365 4.77 5.82 -11.12
CA LEU A 365 4.66 4.36 -11.21
C LEU A 365 5.91 3.68 -10.62
N LEU A 366 5.91 3.46 -9.31
CA LEU A 366 6.99 2.75 -8.60
C LEU A 366 7.10 1.28 -9.08
N LEU A 367 8.17 0.95 -9.83
CA LEU A 367 8.55 -0.42 -10.19
C LEU A 367 9.79 -0.85 -9.36
N GLN A 368 9.60 -1.78 -8.43
CA GLN A 368 10.65 -2.36 -7.60
C GLN A 368 11.41 -3.51 -8.31
N SER A 369 12.72 -3.64 -8.01
CA SER A 369 13.60 -4.67 -8.55
C SER A 369 13.43 -6.03 -7.88
N GLY A 370 13.76 -7.09 -8.63
CA GLY A 370 13.40 -8.49 -8.39
C GLY A 370 14.42 -9.33 -7.63
N SER A 371 15.07 -8.82 -6.58
CA SER A 371 16.01 -9.59 -5.73
C SER A 371 15.59 -9.76 -4.26
N GLY A 372 14.29 -9.88 -4.01
CA GLY A 372 13.78 -10.86 -3.04
C GLY A 372 14.19 -10.75 -1.57
N LYS A 373 13.40 -9.99 -0.81
CA LYS A 373 12.61 -10.54 0.32
C LYS A 373 11.22 -9.94 0.31
N ALA A 374 10.38 -10.47 -0.56
CA ALA A 374 8.94 -10.30 -0.40
C ALA A 374 8.51 -11.03 0.87
N TYR A 375 7.83 -10.34 1.80
CA TYR A 375 6.60 -10.97 2.25
C TYR A 375 5.69 -10.92 1.04
N LEU A 376 5.72 -12.01 0.27
CA LEU A 376 4.63 -12.62 -0.48
C LEU A 376 5.22 -13.80 -1.26
N GLN A 377 4.91 -14.96 -0.71
CA GLN A 377 5.22 -16.31 -1.15
C GLN A 377 5.04 -16.48 -2.66
N PHE A 378 6.08 -17.03 -3.28
CA PHE A 378 6.20 -17.32 -4.71
C PHE A 378 4.97 -18.01 -5.30
N GLN A 379 4.61 -17.62 -6.52
CA GLN A 379 4.50 -18.64 -7.55
C GLN A 379 5.62 -18.41 -8.57
N ARG A 380 6.55 -19.36 -8.51
CA ARG A 380 7.64 -19.59 -9.45
C ARG A 380 7.00 -20.06 -10.76
N GLN A 381 6.52 -19.13 -11.58
CA GLN A 381 6.20 -19.39 -12.99
C GLN A 381 6.95 -18.38 -13.86
N LYS A 382 8.16 -18.80 -14.26
CA LYS A 382 8.79 -18.56 -15.57
C LYS A 382 8.56 -17.20 -16.25
N ASP A 383 8.84 -16.07 -15.60
CA ASP A 383 8.89 -14.78 -16.30
C ASP A 383 10.30 -14.18 -16.45
N LYS A 384 10.54 -13.68 -17.67
CA LYS A 384 11.81 -13.67 -18.43
C LYS A 384 12.71 -12.45 -18.19
N PHE A 385 12.46 -11.63 -17.17
CA PHE A 385 13.12 -10.32 -17.05
C PHE A 385 14.63 -10.43 -16.79
N PHE A 386 15.04 -11.09 -15.69
CA PHE A 386 16.46 -11.32 -15.39
C PHE A 386 17.05 -12.57 -16.08
N ARG A 387 16.22 -13.50 -16.59
CA ARG A 387 16.72 -14.63 -17.38
C ARG A 387 17.23 -14.22 -18.76
N SER A 388 16.68 -13.14 -19.34
CA SER A 388 17.17 -12.62 -20.63
C SER A 388 18.60 -12.04 -20.53
N ALA A 389 19.06 -11.70 -19.33
CA ALA A 389 20.44 -11.30 -19.07
C ALA A 389 21.40 -12.50 -18.90
N VAL A 390 20.88 -13.67 -18.50
CA VAL A 390 21.67 -14.87 -18.18
C VAL A 390 21.59 -15.97 -19.26
N GLU A 391 20.62 -15.92 -20.18
CA GLU A 391 20.47 -16.87 -21.31
C GLU A 391 21.46 -16.66 -22.49
N VAL A 392 22.56 -15.92 -22.29
CA VAL A 392 23.70 -15.92 -23.24
C VAL A 392 24.71 -17.03 -22.91
N LYS A 393 24.56 -17.76 -21.79
CA LYS A 393 25.51 -18.79 -21.36
C LYS A 393 25.30 -20.20 -21.95
N GLN A 394 24.39 -20.39 -22.92
CA GLN A 394 24.16 -21.71 -23.55
C GLN A 394 24.26 -21.74 -25.09
N LEU A 395 24.69 -20.68 -25.77
CA LEU A 395 24.87 -20.69 -27.22
C LEU A 395 26.32 -20.69 -27.73
N LEU A 396 27.33 -20.90 -26.88
CA LEU A 396 28.74 -20.99 -27.31
C LEU A 396 29.58 -22.16 -26.74
N ASN A 397 28.95 -23.21 -26.20
CA ASN A 397 29.66 -24.48 -26.00
C ASN A 397 29.43 -25.40 -27.21
N LEU A 398 30.02 -25.05 -28.36
CA LEU A 398 30.47 -26.07 -29.30
C LEU A 398 31.76 -26.68 -28.72
N PRO A 399 31.84 -28.00 -28.49
CA PRO A 399 33.10 -28.63 -28.11
C PRO A 399 34.08 -28.52 -29.28
N VAL A 400 35.18 -27.79 -29.11
CA VAL A 400 36.38 -27.96 -29.94
C VAL A 400 36.90 -29.37 -29.65
N GLY A 401 36.72 -30.26 -30.62
CA GLY A 401 37.17 -31.64 -30.55
C GLY A 401 38.68 -31.79 -30.75
N TYR A 402 39.23 -32.88 -30.20
CA TYR A 402 40.38 -33.65 -30.71
C TYR A 402 40.47 -34.96 -29.87
N PRO A 403 41.09 -36.06 -30.38
CA PRO A 403 40.59 -37.02 -31.37
C PRO A 403 40.41 -38.43 -30.72
N PRO A 404 40.07 -39.52 -31.46
CA PRO A 404 39.48 -40.72 -30.87
C PRO A 404 40.54 -41.65 -30.27
N LYS A 405 40.35 -42.05 -29.01
CA LYS A 405 41.01 -43.23 -28.44
C LYS A 405 40.11 -44.45 -28.61
N THR A 406 40.57 -45.31 -29.50
CA THR A 406 40.10 -46.65 -29.83
C THR A 406 39.77 -47.49 -28.59
N LYS A 407 38.53 -47.98 -28.49
CA LYS A 407 38.21 -49.18 -27.70
C LYS A 407 38.27 -50.39 -28.63
N ARG A 408 39.30 -51.22 -28.44
CA ARG A 408 39.34 -52.59 -28.94
C ARG A 408 38.28 -53.41 -28.20
N MET A 409 37.46 -54.14 -28.96
CA MET A 409 36.71 -55.30 -28.48
C MET A 409 37.67 -56.32 -27.87
N ARG A 410 37.23 -57.01 -26.82
CA ARG A 410 37.52 -58.43 -26.61
C ARG A 410 36.38 -59.08 -25.84
N GLU A 411 35.78 -60.06 -26.52
CA GLU A 411 34.84 -61.06 -26.04
C GLU A 411 35.53 -62.08 -25.11
N ASP A 412 34.69 -62.65 -24.23
CA ASP A 412 34.66 -63.98 -23.64
C ASP A 412 35.94 -64.81 -23.45
N SER A 413 36.12 -65.30 -22.21
CA SER A 413 36.23 -66.73 -21.88
C SER A 413 36.50 -66.97 -20.38
N THR A 414 35.55 -67.60 -19.69
CA THR A 414 35.76 -68.54 -18.55
C THR A 414 36.19 -69.92 -19.13
N PRO A 415 36.87 -70.86 -18.43
CA PRO A 415 36.49 -71.38 -17.09
C PRO A 415 37.63 -71.98 -16.21
N GLU A 416 37.21 -72.71 -15.15
CA GLU A 416 37.91 -73.63 -14.22
C GLU A 416 38.49 -72.99 -12.93
N GLY A 417 38.28 -73.49 -11.70
CA GLY A 417 37.61 -74.69 -11.19
C GLY A 417 37.94 -74.93 -9.69
N PHE A 418 37.27 -75.94 -9.09
CA PHE A 418 37.33 -76.52 -7.72
C PHE A 418 36.47 -75.83 -6.62
N SER A 419 35.56 -76.47 -5.88
CA SER A 419 34.99 -77.84 -5.70
C SER A 419 33.88 -77.74 -4.61
N PRO A 420 33.15 -78.82 -4.23
CA PRO A 420 32.71 -80.01 -4.94
C PRO A 420 31.21 -79.99 -5.33
#